data_AF-A0A7W9Q3X6-F1
#
_entry.id   AF-A0A7W9Q3X6-F1
#
_cell.length_a   1.000
_cell.length_b   1.000
_cell.length_c   1.000
_cell.angle_alpha   90.00
_cell.angle_beta   90.00
_cell.angle_gamma   90.00
#
_symmetry.space_group_name_H-M   'P 1'
#
loop_
_entity.id
_entity.type
_entity.pdbx_description
1 polymer ?
#
loop_
_entity_poly.entity_id
_entity_poly.type
_entity_poly.pdbx_seq_one_letter_code
_entity_poly.pdbx_strand_id
1 'polypeptide(L)'
;MTEPTDIQLSRHQGRGIVVDTAPPRTLMALTVLANGGWWGTRMQDADHVNIAEQVLYKVIGYDPERAALVLELVEDWRTTAGGEQQ
;
A
#
# COMPACT_ATOMS: atom_id res chain seq x y z
N MET A 1 13.23 0.41 -18.02
CA MET A 1 12.75 0.34 -16.62
C MET A 1 11.30 0.74 -16.64
N THR A 2 10.40 -0.16 -16.27
CA THR A 2 8.96 0.13 -16.16
C THR A 2 8.76 1.09 -14.99
N GLU A 3 8.00 2.16 -15.17
CA GLU A 3 7.69 3.07 -14.06
C GLU A 3 6.93 2.30 -12.95
N PRO A 4 7.24 2.54 -11.67
CA PRO A 4 6.50 1.92 -10.57
C PRO A 4 5.03 2.35 -10.65
N THR A 5 4.12 1.38 -10.66
CA THR A 5 2.68 1.65 -10.58
C THR A 5 2.31 2.03 -9.13
N ASP A 6 1.35 2.93 -8.98
CA ASP A 6 0.89 3.37 -7.66
C ASP A 6 -0.11 2.39 -7.02
N ILE A 7 -0.15 2.40 -5.68
CA ILE A 7 -1.23 1.78 -4.91
C ILE A 7 -2.48 2.64 -5.05
N GLN A 8 -3.62 2.02 -5.36
CA GLN A 8 -4.91 2.71 -5.45
C GLN A 8 -5.81 2.35 -4.28
N LEU A 9 -6.39 3.37 -3.66
CA LEU A 9 -7.25 3.24 -2.48
C LEU A 9 -8.58 3.94 -2.73
N SER A 10 -9.68 3.30 -2.30
CA SER A 10 -11.01 3.89 -2.28
C SER A 10 -11.57 3.91 -0.88
N ARG A 11 -12.36 4.94 -0.55
CA ARG A 11 -13.11 5.02 0.71
C ARG A 11 -14.59 4.79 0.44
N HIS A 12 -15.13 3.72 1.02
CA HIS A 12 -16.54 3.37 0.91
C HIS A 12 -17.26 3.63 2.24
N GLN A 13 -18.40 4.31 2.19
CA GLN A 13 -19.24 4.49 3.37
C GLN A 13 -19.70 3.12 3.88
N GLY A 14 -19.56 2.89 5.19
CA GLY A 14 -19.93 1.62 5.85
C GLY A 14 -18.92 0.48 5.72
N ARG A 15 -17.89 0.59 4.85
CA ARG A 15 -16.85 -0.44 4.66
C ARG A 15 -15.42 0.04 4.97
N GLY A 16 -15.20 1.35 5.07
CA GLY A 16 -13.89 1.92 5.37
C GLY A 16 -13.03 2.08 4.12
N ILE A 17 -11.71 1.91 4.27
CA ILE A 17 -10.74 2.05 3.18
C ILE A 17 -10.49 0.69 2.54
N VAL A 18 -10.51 0.65 1.22
CA VAL A 18 -10.28 -0.56 0.41
C VAL A 18 -9.07 -0.32 -0.48
N VAL A 19 -8.22 -1.35 -0.62
CA VAL A 19 -7.09 -1.35 -1.53
C VAL A 19 -7.54 -1.92 -2.87
N ASP A 20 -7.74 -1.04 -3.86
CA ASP A 20 -8.20 -1.44 -5.19
C ASP A 20 -7.08 -2.10 -6.00
N THR A 21 -5.90 -1.48 -5.97
CA THR A 21 -4.71 -1.98 -6.68
C THR A 21 -3.50 -1.96 -5.76
N ALA A 22 -2.78 -3.08 -5.72
CA ALA A 22 -1.53 -3.26 -4.98
C ALA A 22 -0.48 -3.87 -5.92
N PRO A 23 0.37 -3.05 -6.57
CA PRO A 23 1.38 -3.56 -7.49
C PRO A 23 2.54 -4.22 -6.72
N PRO A 24 3.25 -5.20 -7.31
CA PRO A 24 4.33 -5.91 -6.62
C PRO A 24 5.46 -5.00 -6.13
N ARG A 25 5.69 -3.89 -6.84
CA ARG A 25 6.65 -2.83 -6.46
C ARG A 25 6.04 -1.46 -6.69
N THR A 26 6.31 -0.55 -5.77
CA THR A 26 5.77 0.80 -5.80
C THR A 26 6.66 1.79 -5.04
N LEU A 27 6.36 3.07 -5.19
CA LEU A 27 6.97 4.15 -4.43
C LEU A 27 5.95 4.74 -3.46
N MET A 28 6.37 5.01 -2.23
CA MET A 28 5.54 5.68 -1.23
C MET A 28 6.23 6.95 -0.75
N ALA A 29 5.64 8.11 -1.01
CA ALA A 29 6.14 9.38 -0.49
C ALA A 29 6.16 9.37 1.05
N LEU A 30 7.23 9.88 1.66
CA LEU A 30 7.38 9.93 3.12
C LEU A 30 6.25 10.71 3.82
N THR A 31 5.66 11.68 3.12
CA THR A 31 4.52 12.47 3.63
C THR A 31 3.28 11.62 3.89
N VAL A 32 3.09 10.50 3.18
CA VAL A 32 1.98 9.56 3.41
C VAL A 32 2.10 8.92 4.79
N LEU A 33 3.31 8.54 5.20
CA LEU A 33 3.57 7.99 6.54
C LEU A 33 3.49 9.08 7.62
N ALA A 34 4.01 10.28 7.32
CA ALA A 34 3.99 11.41 8.25
C ALA A 34 2.55 11.88 8.61
N ASN A 35 1.58 11.68 7.70
CA ASN A 35 0.18 12.05 7.91
C ASN A 35 -0.60 11.05 8.79
N GLY A 36 0.08 10.22 9.58
CA GLY A 36 -0.53 9.46 10.68
C GLY A 36 -1.57 8.41 10.27
N GLY A 37 -1.44 7.85 9.07
CA GLY A 37 -2.32 6.77 8.61
C GLY A 37 -3.72 7.21 8.20
N TRP A 38 -3.86 8.45 7.73
CA TRP A 38 -5.11 8.99 7.16
C TRP A 38 -5.80 8.05 6.15
N TRP A 39 -5.00 7.27 5.40
CA TRP A 39 -5.48 6.31 4.41
C TRP A 39 -5.30 4.84 4.82
N GLY A 40 -5.27 4.56 6.14
CA GLY A 40 -5.06 3.21 6.66
C GLY A 40 -3.62 2.72 6.52
N THR A 41 -2.69 3.59 6.15
CA THR A 41 -1.26 3.28 6.04
C THR A 41 -0.57 3.38 7.40
N ARG A 42 0.13 2.35 7.85
CA ARG A 42 0.91 2.39 9.09
C ARG A 42 2.19 1.57 8.98
N MET A 43 3.23 2.01 9.67
CA MET A 43 4.37 1.13 9.95
C MET A 43 3.89 0.02 10.89
N GLN A 44 4.06 -1.23 10.49
CA GLN A 44 3.76 -2.40 11.33
C GLN A 44 4.96 -2.76 12.21
N ASP A 45 6.16 -2.63 11.66
CA ASP A 45 7.45 -2.77 12.33
C ASP A 45 8.48 -1.83 11.65
N ALA A 46 9.79 -2.09 11.82
CA ALA A 46 10.84 -1.19 11.36
C ALA A 46 10.91 -1.07 9.82
N ASP A 47 10.53 -2.13 9.10
CA ASP A 47 10.67 -2.23 7.65
C ASP A 47 9.39 -2.67 6.92
N HIS A 48 8.29 -2.90 7.62
CA HIS A 48 7.01 -3.24 6.98
C HIS A 48 5.96 -2.12 7.12
N VAL A 49 5.31 -1.85 6.01
CA VAL A 49 4.19 -0.91 5.87
C VAL A 49 2.92 -1.72 5.61
N ASN A 50 2.00 -1.66 6.56
CA ASN A 50 0.66 -2.21 6.40
C ASN A 50 -0.26 -1.14 5.79
N ILE A 51 -1.08 -1.53 4.82
CA ILE A 51 -2.06 -0.63 4.19
C ILE A 51 -3.45 -1.22 4.32
N ALA A 52 -4.29 -0.51 5.09
CA ALA A 52 -5.69 -0.81 5.35
C ALA A 52 -5.95 -2.25 5.83
N GLU A 53 -4.98 -2.86 6.52
CA GLU A 53 -5.00 -4.26 6.99
C GLU A 53 -5.23 -5.28 5.87
N GLN A 54 -4.99 -4.87 4.62
CA GLN A 54 -5.28 -5.63 3.42
C GLN A 54 -4.02 -6.07 2.69
N VAL A 55 -2.95 -5.27 2.75
CA VAL A 55 -1.67 -5.60 2.13
C VAL A 55 -0.50 -5.20 3.04
N LEU A 56 0.58 -5.97 2.96
CA LEU A 56 1.82 -5.72 3.68
C LEU A 56 2.97 -5.56 2.68
N TYR A 57 3.64 -4.42 2.75
CA TYR A 57 4.82 -4.11 1.96
C TYR A 57 6.07 -4.07 2.83
N LYS A 58 7.20 -4.48 2.29
CA LYS A 58 8.52 -4.29 2.88
C LYS A 58 9.26 -3.13 2.22
N VAL A 59 9.92 -2.31 3.02
CA VAL A 59 10.83 -1.26 2.56
C VAL A 59 12.12 -1.91 2.06
N ILE A 60 12.42 -1.75 0.77
CA ILE A 60 13.63 -2.29 0.14
C ILE A 60 14.62 -1.21 -0.31
N GLY A 61 14.25 0.06 -0.16
CA GLY A 61 15.11 1.17 -0.52
C GLY A 61 14.48 2.54 -0.28
N TYR A 62 15.24 3.57 -0.63
CA TYR A 62 14.83 4.97 -0.56
C TYR A 62 15.24 5.68 -1.84
N ASP A 63 14.30 6.40 -2.45
CA ASP A 63 14.51 7.31 -3.57
C ASP A 63 14.65 8.74 -3.01
N PRO A 64 15.88 9.30 -2.99
CA PRO A 64 16.12 10.64 -2.47
C PRO A 64 15.60 11.76 -3.37
N GLU A 65 15.46 11.53 -4.69
CA GLU A 65 14.98 12.55 -5.62
C GLU A 65 13.48 12.79 -5.43
N ARG A 66 12.74 11.72 -5.10
CA ARG A 66 11.29 11.75 -4.90
C ARG A 66 10.88 11.82 -3.43
N ALA A 67 11.83 11.78 -2.50
CA ALA A 67 11.60 11.63 -1.07
C ALA A 67 10.60 10.50 -0.76
N ALA A 68 10.84 9.32 -1.36
CA ALA A 68 9.93 8.19 -1.34
C ALA A 68 10.63 6.88 -0.93
N LEU A 69 9.93 6.02 -0.21
CA LEU A 69 10.35 4.66 0.06
C LEU A 69 10.05 3.77 -1.15
N VAL A 70 10.97 2.87 -1.46
CA VAL A 70 10.77 1.80 -2.43
C VAL A 70 10.22 0.60 -1.69
N LEU A 71 9.05 0.14 -2.10
CA LEU A 71 8.31 -0.91 -1.43
C LEU A 71 8.17 -2.16 -2.30
N GLU A 72 8.23 -3.33 -1.69
CA GLU A 72 7.96 -4.64 -2.31
C GLU A 72 6.82 -5.35 -1.56
N LEU A 73 5.82 -5.84 -2.29
CA LEU A 73 4.65 -6.52 -1.72
C LEU A 73 5.06 -7.87 -1.14
N VAL A 74 4.74 -8.11 0.13
CA VAL A 74 5.06 -9.36 0.84
C VAL A 74 3.80 -10.20 1.03
N GLU A 75 2.71 -9.58 1.49
CA GLU A 75 1.44 -10.27 1.75
C GLU A 75 0.27 -9.47 1.18
N ASP A 76 -0.65 -10.18 0.53
CA ASP A 76 -1.90 -9.64 0.01
C ASP A 76 -3.07 -10.44 0.59
N TRP A 77 -3.76 -9.84 1.56
CA TRP A 77 -4.93 -10.41 2.23
C TRP A 77 -6.23 -9.79 1.73
N ARG A 78 -6.19 -9.02 0.63
CA ARG A 78 -7.42 -8.52 0.03
C ARG A 78 -8.30 -9.72 -0.26
N THR A 79 -9.39 -9.84 0.49
CA THR A 79 -10.38 -10.84 0.20
C THR A 79 -10.94 -10.43 -1.15
N THR A 80 -10.68 -11.22 -2.19
CA THR A 80 -11.48 -11.17 -3.41
C THR A 80 -12.90 -11.55 -3.00
N ALA A 81 -13.66 -10.58 -2.50
CA ALA A 81 -15.11 -10.65 -2.44
C ALA A 81 -15.59 -10.62 -3.91
N GLY A 82 -15.39 -11.76 -4.56
CA GLY A 82 -15.36 -11.93 -6.01
C GLY A 82 -14.76 -13.29 -6.41
N GLY A 83 -14.80 -14.29 -5.53
CA GLY A 83 -14.88 -15.66 -6.01
C GLY A 83 -16.20 -15.79 -6.77
N GLU A 84 -16.10 -16.00 -8.09
CA GLU A 84 -17.13 -16.60 -8.93
C GLU A 84 -18.52 -15.93 -8.88
N GLN A 85 -18.69 -14.87 -9.68
CA GLN A 85 -19.88 -14.82 -10.53
C GLN A 85 -19.48 -15.38 -11.90
N GLN A 86 -19.56 -16.71 -12.04
CA GLN A 86 -19.82 -17.40 -13.29
C GLN A 86 -21.03 -18.30 -13.09
#